data_AF-A0A3D8JXA7-F1
#
_entry.id   AF-A0A3D8JXA7-F1
#
_cell.length_a   1.000
_cell.length_b   1.000
_cell.length_c   1.000
_cell.angle_alpha   90.00
_cell.angle_beta   90.00
_cell.angle_gamma   90.00
#
_symmetry.space_group_name_H-M   'P 1'
#
loop_
_entity.id
_entity.type
_entity.pdbx_description
1 polymer ?
#
loop_
_entity_poly.entity_id
_entity_poly.type
_entity_poly.pdbx_seq_one_letter_code
_entity_poly.pdbx_strand_id
1 'polypeptide(L)'
;MSLKGKQNIFTVVHWDVNSRGIGTYGKYYKIYAYTTDEQGRLAENRSVVDNGAMNGMDGYQEGEASSFPYKTAGAVKSLFKCNETKCK
;
A
#
# COMPACT_ATOMS: atom_id res chain seq x y z
N MET A 1 12.73 -1.71 5.88
CA MET A 1 12.81 -0.23 5.90
C MET A 1 12.53 0.21 7.32
N SER A 2 13.26 1.18 7.88
CA SER A 2 12.95 1.66 9.24
C SER A 2 11.89 2.75 9.17
N LEU A 3 10.87 2.67 10.02
CA LEU A 3 9.90 3.73 10.26
C LEU A 3 9.86 4.00 11.76
N LYS A 4 9.97 5.27 12.18
CA LYS A 4 10.02 5.66 13.60
C LYS A 4 11.02 4.83 14.43
N GLY A 5 12.17 4.51 13.84
CA GLY A 5 13.23 3.72 14.46
C GLY A 5 13.00 2.20 14.53
N LYS A 6 11.86 1.68 14.03
CA LYS A 6 11.58 0.25 13.98
C LYS A 6 11.70 -0.31 12.57
N GLN A 7 12.36 -1.45 12.41
CA GLN A 7 12.42 -2.17 11.14
C GLN A 7 11.02 -2.66 10.77
N ASN A 8 10.62 -2.41 9.53
CA ASN A 8 9.37 -2.83 8.94
C ASN A 8 9.60 -3.72 7.72
N ILE A 9 8.77 -4.74 7.60
CA ILE A 9 8.58 -5.60 6.43
C ILE A 9 7.34 -5.12 5.70
N PHE A 10 7.43 -4.92 4.39
CA PHE A 10 6.31 -4.53 3.55
C PHE A 10 5.95 -5.64 2.59
N THR A 11 4.65 -5.83 2.36
CA THR A 11 4.13 -6.76 1.36
C THR A 11 3.18 -6.01 0.45
N VAL A 12 3.44 -6.07 -0.86
CA VAL A 12 2.54 -5.55 -1.87
C VAL A 12 1.82 -6.75 -2.49
N VAL A 13 0.51 -6.83 -2.32
CA VAL A 13 -0.31 -7.86 -2.96
C VAL A 13 -1.26 -7.20 -3.95
N HIS A 14 -1.64 -7.95 -4.97
CA HIS A 14 -2.70 -7.54 -5.87
C HIS A 14 -3.54 -8.74 -6.32
N TRP A 15 -4.75 -8.46 -6.75
CA TRP A 15 -5.61 -9.40 -7.44
C TRP A 15 -6.28 -8.73 -8.62
N ASP A 16 -6.56 -9.51 -9.66
CA ASP A 16 -7.29 -9.03 -10.82
C ASP A 16 -8.79 -8.91 -10.45
N VAL A 17 -9.39 -7.78 -10.83
CA VAL A 17 -10.82 -7.50 -10.69
C VAL A 17 -11.42 -7.42 -12.09
N ASN A 18 -12.55 -8.09 -12.31
CA ASN A 18 -13.19 -8.15 -13.62
C ASN A 18 -14.72 -8.10 -13.50
N SER A 19 -15.24 -6.92 -13.16
CA SER A 19 -16.66 -6.60 -13.10
C SER A 19 -17.00 -5.57 -14.17
N ARG A 20 -16.71 -5.89 -15.44
CA ARG A 20 -16.90 -4.99 -16.59
C ARG A 20 -18.34 -4.51 -16.77
N GLY A 21 -19.33 -5.29 -16.32
CA GLY A 21 -20.75 -4.91 -16.37
C GLY A 21 -21.08 -3.65 -15.57
N ILE A 22 -20.30 -3.33 -14.53
CA ILE A 22 -20.40 -2.09 -13.75
C ILE A 22 -19.17 -1.19 -13.97
N GLY A 23 -18.43 -1.38 -15.07
CA GLY A 23 -17.25 -0.57 -15.39
C GLY A 23 -16.09 -0.70 -14.39
N THR A 24 -16.01 -1.78 -13.63
CA THR A 24 -14.93 -1.98 -12.62
C THR A 24 -14.03 -3.14 -13.03
N TYR A 25 -12.80 -2.86 -13.48
CA TYR A 25 -11.86 -3.89 -13.92
C TYR A 25 -10.40 -3.42 -13.90
N GLY A 26 -9.45 -4.33 -13.70
CA GLY A 26 -8.03 -4.01 -13.55
C GLY A 26 -7.41 -4.76 -12.39
N LYS A 27 -6.46 -4.14 -11.68
CA LYS A 27 -5.79 -4.73 -10.51
C LYS A 27 -6.10 -3.94 -9.27
N TYR A 28 -6.60 -4.61 -8.24
CA TYR A 28 -6.71 -4.03 -6.92
C TYR A 28 -5.46 -4.35 -6.13
N TYR A 29 -4.78 -3.33 -5.63
CA TYR A 29 -3.58 -3.45 -4.82
C TYR A 29 -3.90 -3.24 -3.35
N LYS A 30 -3.17 -3.97 -2.50
CA LYS A 30 -3.16 -3.74 -1.06
C LYS A 30 -1.75 -3.88 -0.50
N ILE A 31 -1.37 -2.95 0.36
CA ILE A 31 -0.07 -2.90 1.00
C ILE A 31 -0.25 -3.24 2.47
N TYR A 32 0.54 -4.19 2.93
CA TYR A 32 0.67 -4.53 4.33
C TYR A 32 2.05 -4.11 4.83
N ALA A 33 2.12 -3.80 6.13
CA ALA A 33 3.36 -3.57 6.82
C ALA A 33 3.35 -4.28 8.16
N TYR A 34 4.49 -4.84 8.52
CA TYR A 34 4.68 -5.57 9.76
C TYR A 34 5.93 -5.09 10.47
N THR A 35 5.88 -5.08 11.79
CA THR A 35 7.02 -4.80 12.65
C THR A 35 7.07 -5.81 13.78
N THR A 36 8.14 -5.78 14.55
CA THR A 36 8.29 -6.65 15.72
C THR A 36 7.67 -5.98 16.94
N ASP A 37 6.84 -6.71 17.69
CA ASP A 37 6.32 -6.26 18.98
C ASP A 37 7.38 -6.38 20.10
N GLU A 38 7.01 -5.98 21.32
CA GLU A 38 7.90 -6.03 22.49
C GLU A 38 8.28 -7.47 22.88
N GLN A 39 7.49 -8.46 22.49
CA GLN A 39 7.76 -9.88 22.71
C GLN A 39 8.53 -10.54 21.55
N GLY A 40 9.00 -9.78 20.56
CA GLY A 40 9.75 -10.32 19.43
C GLY A 40 8.89 -10.95 18.33
N ARG A 41 7.56 -10.82 18.38
CA ARG A 41 6.64 -11.42 17.40
C ARG A 41 6.34 -10.46 16.26
N LEU A 42 6.04 -11.02 15.09
CA LEU A 42 5.59 -10.22 13.96
C LEU A 42 4.16 -9.73 14.20
N ALA A 43 3.98 -8.41 14.20
CA ALA A 43 2.69 -7.74 14.37
C ALA A 43 2.45 -6.75 13.23
N GLU A 44 1.19 -6.61 12.81
CA GLU A 44 0.83 -5.65 11.76
C GLU A 44 1.07 -4.21 12.24
N ASN A 45 1.75 -3.42 11.43
CA ASN A 45 1.92 -1.99 11.68
C ASN A 45 0.66 -1.24 11.22
N ARG A 46 -0.33 -1.18 12.11
CA ARG A 46 -1.62 -0.48 11.90
C ARG A 46 -1.45 0.97 11.44
N SER A 47 -0.43 1.68 11.93
CA SER A 47 -0.17 3.08 11.53
C SER A 47 0.16 3.25 10.05
N VAL A 48 0.61 2.17 9.40
CA VAL A 48 0.79 2.10 7.95
C VAL A 48 -0.47 1.55 7.31
N VAL A 49 -0.96 0.38 7.74
CA VAL A 49 -2.04 -0.35 7.05
C VAL A 49 -3.37 0.41 7.02
N ASP A 50 -3.67 1.19 8.07
CA ASP A 50 -4.91 1.96 8.17
C ASP A 50 -4.87 3.26 7.34
N ASN A 51 -3.73 3.58 6.71
CA ASN A 51 -3.63 4.71 5.78
C ASN A 51 -4.38 4.38 4.48
N GLY A 52 -5.34 5.23 4.09
CA GLY A 52 -6.14 5.06 2.88
C GLY A 52 -5.32 4.94 1.58
N ALA A 53 -4.09 5.45 1.56
CA ALA A 53 -3.17 5.29 0.42
C ALA A 53 -2.61 3.86 0.27
N MET A 54 -2.81 2.96 1.24
CA MET A 54 -2.26 1.58 1.22
C MET A 54 -3.07 0.60 0.39
N ASN A 55 -4.16 1.04 -0.22
CA ASN A 55 -4.91 0.22 -1.15
C ASN A 55 -5.49 1.08 -2.26
N GLY A 56 -5.87 0.45 -3.36
CA GLY A 56 -6.49 1.16 -4.46
C GLY A 56 -6.50 0.36 -5.75
N MET A 57 -7.25 0.90 -6.70
CA MET A 57 -7.45 0.31 -8.01
C MET A 57 -6.47 0.87 -9.02
N ASP A 58 -5.96 0.01 -9.90
CA ASP A 58 -5.28 0.37 -11.13
C ASP A 58 -6.06 -0.21 -12.32
N GLY A 59 -6.68 0.65 -13.11
CA GLY A 59 -7.62 0.24 -14.16
C GLY A 59 -8.84 1.15 -14.20
N TYR A 60 -10.04 0.57 -14.06
CA TYR A 60 -11.30 1.29 -14.03
C TYR A 60 -12.10 0.91 -12.79
N GLN A 61 -12.78 1.88 -12.21
CA GLN A 61 -13.68 1.74 -11.07
C GLN A 61 -14.96 2.53 -11.37
N GLU A 62 -16.10 1.84 -11.39
CA GLU A 62 -17.43 2.43 -11.66
C GLU A 62 -17.48 3.25 -12.96
N GLY A 63 -16.73 2.83 -13.99
CA GLY A 63 -16.66 3.50 -15.28
C GLY A 63 -15.60 4.60 -15.37
N GLU A 64 -14.96 4.97 -14.27
CA GLU A 64 -13.90 5.97 -14.23
C GLU A 64 -12.52 5.32 -14.24
N ALA A 65 -11.58 5.91 -14.99
CA ALA A 65 -10.20 5.46 -14.97
C ALA A 65 -9.55 5.78 -13.61
N SER A 66 -8.86 4.80 -13.02
CA SER A 66 -8.19 4.89 -11.73
C SER A 66 -6.75 4.38 -11.82
N SER A 67 -5.86 4.95 -11.04
CA SER A 67 -4.44 4.61 -11.03
C SER A 67 -3.94 4.49 -9.59
N PHE A 68 -3.23 3.39 -9.31
CA PHE A 68 -2.63 3.16 -8.01
C PHE A 68 -1.10 3.32 -8.09
N PRO A 69 -0.48 4.32 -7.45
CA PRO A 69 0.94 4.62 -7.66
C PRO A 69 1.91 3.64 -6.97
N TYR A 70 1.47 2.90 -5.94
CA TYR A 70 2.37 2.16 -5.04
C TYR A 70 2.51 0.66 -5.38
N LYS A 71 2.66 0.34 -6.68
CA LYS A 71 2.66 -1.04 -7.21
C LYS A 71 3.96 -1.83 -6.93
N THR A 72 5.03 -1.16 -6.50
CA THR A 72 6.36 -1.75 -6.34
C THR A 72 6.99 -1.38 -5.01
N ALA A 73 7.95 -2.19 -4.55
CA ALA A 73 8.71 -1.90 -3.33
C ALA A 73 9.40 -0.52 -3.38
N GLY A 74 9.89 -0.11 -4.56
CA GLY A 74 10.49 1.21 -4.77
C GLY A 74 9.49 2.35 -4.56
N ALA A 75 8.30 2.23 -5.17
CA ALA A 75 7.24 3.24 -5.02
C ALA A 75 6.76 3.37 -3.57
N VAL A 76 6.56 2.24 -2.87
CA VAL A 76 6.20 2.22 -1.45
C VAL A 76 7.29 2.89 -0.62
N LYS A 77 8.57 2.57 -0.86
CA LYS A 77 9.70 3.17 -0.15
C LYS A 77 9.76 4.69 -0.37
N SER A 78 9.47 5.18 -1.57
CA SER A 78 9.48 6.61 -1.86
C SER A 78 8.41 7.38 -1.09
N LEU A 79 7.20 6.82 -0.94
CA LEU A 79 6.13 7.44 -0.15
C LEU A 79 6.57 7.75 1.29
N PHE A 80 7.17 6.76 1.97
CA PHE A 80 7.57 6.93 3.36
C PHE A 80 8.84 7.75 3.54
N LYS A 81 9.72 7.80 2.53
CA LYS A 81 10.87 8.72 2.52
C LYS A 81 10.44 10.19 2.44
N CYS A 82 9.43 10.51 1.63
CA CYS A 82 8.91 11.87 1.52
C CYS A 82 8.17 12.36 2.78
N ASN A 83 7.67 11.45 3.62
CA ASN A 83 7.05 11.82 4.90
C ASN A 83 8.06 12.13 6.01
N GLU A 84 9.26 11.53 5.98
CA GLU A 84 10.33 11.82 6.94
C GLU A 84 11.10 13.12 6.60
N THR A 85 11.08 13.49 5.33
CA THR A 85 11.72 14.71 4.80
C THR A 85 10.67 15.42 3.96
N LYS A 86 9.93 16.38 4.54
CA LYS A 86 8.89 17.20 3.88
C LYS A 86 9.21 17.41 2.39
N CYS A 87 8.60 16.63 1.51
CA CYS A 87 8.69 16.88 0.08
C CYS A 87 7.79 18.09 -0.22
N LYS A 88 8.41 19.23 -0.56
CA LYS A 88 7.76 20.45 -1.05
C LYS A 88 7.10 20.21 -2.41
#